data_AF-A0A1H7MCU2-F1
#
_entry.id   AF-A0A1H7MCU2-F1
#
_cell.length_a   1.000
_cell.length_b   1.000
_cell.length_c   1.000
_cell.angle_alpha   90.00
_cell.angle_beta   90.00
_cell.angle_gamma   90.00
#
_symmetry.space_group_name_H-M   'P 1'
#
loop_
_entity.id
_entity.type
_entity.pdbx_description
1 polymer ?
#
loop_
_entity_poly.entity_id
_entity_poly.type
_entity_poly.pdbx_seq_one_letter_code
_entity_poly.pdbx_strand_id
1 'polypeptide(L)'
;MKKLLLASVAVLALGAVPAAADTAQIFGNASAKVLTPDANKKVVGKGYYADYYGYYGYYYSYYANYYAYYGYVYSNADYYYNAYYYSYYATQYLYNAYYYQYYNV
;
A
#
# COMPACT_ATOMS: atom_id res chain seq x y z
N MET A 1 5.26 -2.90 54.10
CA MET A 1 3.99 -2.20 53.85
C MET A 1 4.29 -0.76 53.43
N LYS A 2 4.17 -0.40 52.14
CA LYS A 2 4.32 0.99 51.68
C LYS A 2 2.92 1.54 51.39
N LYS A 3 2.49 2.51 52.21
CA LYS A 3 1.27 3.29 52.00
C LYS A 3 1.61 4.50 51.14
N LEU A 4 0.80 4.73 50.11
CA LEU A 4 0.68 5.96 49.35
C LEU A 4 0.51 7.17 50.28
N LEU A 5 0.98 8.33 49.85
CA LEU A 5 0.24 9.59 49.98
C LEU A 5 0.66 10.56 48.87
N LEU A 6 -0.35 10.98 48.10
CA LEU A 6 -0.32 12.03 47.09
C LEU A 6 -0.17 13.42 47.72
N ALA A 7 0.50 14.33 47.01
CA ALA A 7 0.13 15.76 46.89
C ALA A 7 0.97 16.36 45.74
N SER A 8 0.40 16.64 44.56
CA SER A 8 0.02 17.99 44.09
C SER A 8 1.12 19.03 44.33
N VAL A 9 1.70 19.70 43.32
CA VAL A 9 1.05 20.75 42.53
C VAL A 9 1.67 20.83 41.12
N ALA A 10 0.83 20.75 40.09
CA ALA A 10 1.20 21.15 38.73
C ALA A 10 1.14 22.69 38.67
N VAL A 11 2.29 23.35 38.63
CA VAL A 11 2.38 24.76 38.25
C VAL A 11 2.52 24.81 36.73
N LEU A 12 1.40 25.10 36.08
CA LEU A 12 1.31 25.46 34.67
C LEU A 12 2.05 26.79 34.45
N ALA A 13 3.33 26.73 34.14
CA ALA A 13 4.03 27.85 33.53
C ALA A 13 3.67 27.88 32.03
N LEU A 14 2.52 28.50 31.70
CA LEU A 14 2.26 28.95 30.33
C LEU A 14 3.22 30.10 30.01
N GLY A 15 4.42 29.76 29.57
CA GLY A 15 5.25 30.69 28.80
C GLY A 15 4.64 30.80 27.40
N ALA A 16 4.19 31.99 27.02
CA ALA A 16 3.78 32.27 25.65
C ALA A 16 4.99 32.11 24.72
N VAL A 17 5.05 31.01 23.99
CA VAL A 17 5.98 30.84 22.88
C VAL A 17 5.51 31.78 21.78
N PRO A 18 6.36 32.68 21.25
CA PRO A 18 6.01 33.47 20.08
C PRO A 18 5.62 32.51 18.97
N ALA A 19 4.46 32.72 18.36
CA ALA A 19 4.05 32.00 17.17
C ALA A 19 5.08 32.28 16.07
N ALA A 20 6.07 31.41 15.95
CA ALA A 20 6.85 31.30 14.73
C ALA A 20 5.85 30.84 13.67
N ALA A 21 5.40 31.81 12.88
CA ALA A 21 4.72 31.55 11.63
C ALA A 21 5.74 30.86 10.70
N ASP A 22 5.97 29.57 10.91
CA ASP A 22 6.56 28.71 9.90
C ASP A 22 5.51 28.47 8.82
N THR A 23 5.24 29.50 8.02
CA THR A 23 4.76 29.32 6.65
C THR A 23 5.91 28.84 5.78
N ALA A 24 6.70 27.88 6.27
CA ALA A 24 7.54 27.08 5.42
C ALA A 24 6.59 26.11 4.72
N GLN A 25 6.05 26.53 3.57
CA GLN A 25 5.60 25.55 2.57
C GLN A 25 6.85 24.78 2.12
N ILE A 26 7.25 23.78 2.90
CA ILE A 26 8.34 22.83 2.57
C ILE A 26 7.90 21.94 1.39
N PHE A 27 6.63 22.00 1.00
CA PHE A 27 6.11 21.39 -0.21
C PHE A 27 5.70 22.49 -1.19
N GLY A 28 6.68 23.06 -1.89
CA GLY A 28 6.40 23.82 -3.11
C GLY A 28 5.63 22.93 -4.09
N ASN A 29 4.64 23.48 -4.79
CA ASN A 29 3.77 22.85 -5.79
C ASN A 29 4.44 21.68 -6.54
N ALA A 30 4.39 20.48 -5.96
CA ALA A 30 4.84 19.28 -6.63
C ALA A 30 3.71 18.86 -7.58
N SER A 31 3.73 19.39 -8.81
CA SER A 31 2.83 18.90 -9.85
C SER A 31 3.27 17.49 -10.22
N ALA A 32 2.43 16.49 -9.98
CA ALA A 32 2.69 15.13 -10.44
C ALA A 32 2.79 15.13 -11.97
N LYS A 33 3.99 14.93 -12.50
CA LYS A 33 4.22 14.78 -13.93
C LYS A 33 4.06 13.31 -14.31
N VAL A 34 3.13 13.02 -15.22
CA VAL A 34 3.01 11.67 -15.79
C VAL A 34 4.25 11.39 -16.63
N LEU A 35 5.00 10.36 -16.23
CA LEU A 35 6.21 9.91 -16.94
C LEU A 35 5.87 8.80 -17.92
N THR A 36 6.64 8.69 -19.01
CA THR A 36 6.61 7.49 -19.84
C THR A 36 7.11 6.29 -19.03
N PRO A 37 6.73 5.05 -19.38
CA PRO A 37 7.20 3.85 -18.67
C PRO A 37 8.73 3.79 -18.47
N ASP A 38 9.50 4.12 -19.51
CA ASP A 38 10.97 4.09 -19.43
C ASP A 38 11.55 5.20 -18.55
N ALA A 39 10.94 6.38 -18.54
CA ALA A 39 11.33 7.45 -17.61
C ALA A 39 10.95 7.08 -16.17
N ASN A 40 9.80 6.45 -15.97
CA ASN A 40 9.34 6.03 -14.66
C ASN A 40 10.22 4.92 -14.07
N LYS A 41 10.65 3.95 -14.90
CA LYS A 41 11.64 2.92 -14.50
C LYS A 41 12.94 3.52 -13.98
N LYS A 42 13.40 4.64 -14.56
CA LYS A 42 14.63 5.32 -14.11
C LYS A 42 14.45 6.05 -12.78
N VAL A 43 13.25 6.56 -12.49
CA VAL A 43 12.94 7.30 -11.25
C VAL A 43 12.63 6.35 -10.09
N VAL A 44 11.77 5.36 -10.33
CA VAL A 44 11.32 4.40 -9.32
C VAL A 44 12.32 3.26 -9.13
N GLY A 45 13.18 3.02 -10.14
CA GLY A 45 14.21 2.00 -10.09
C GLY A 45 13.61 0.61 -9.88
N LYS A 46 14.06 -0.08 -8.83
CA LYS A 46 13.67 -1.45 -8.50
C LYS A 46 12.17 -1.61 -8.20
N GLY A 47 11.53 -0.54 -7.70
CA GLY A 47 10.10 -0.55 -7.38
C GLY A 47 9.19 -0.67 -8.60
N TYR A 48 9.64 -0.23 -9.79
CA TYR A 48 8.74 -0.17 -10.96
C TYR A 48 8.16 -1.54 -11.31
N TYR A 49 8.99 -2.58 -11.40
CA TYR A 49 8.52 -3.91 -11.76
C TYR A 49 7.76 -4.55 -10.60
N ALA A 50 8.19 -4.35 -9.36
CA ALA A 50 7.46 -4.83 -8.19
C ALA A 50 6.02 -4.26 -8.17
N ASP A 51 5.87 -2.96 -8.38
CA ASP A 51 4.57 -2.28 -8.43
C ASP A 51 3.73 -2.73 -9.63
N TYR A 52 4.36 -2.85 -10.80
CA TYR A 52 3.70 -3.34 -12.01
C TYR A 52 3.11 -4.74 -11.81
N TYR A 53 3.94 -5.69 -11.37
CA TYR A 53 3.48 -7.06 -11.14
C TYR A 53 2.51 -7.15 -9.96
N GLY A 54 2.72 -6.34 -8.91
CA GLY A 54 1.81 -6.25 -7.77
C GLY A 54 0.41 -5.80 -8.19
N TYR A 55 0.32 -4.75 -8.99
CA TYR A 55 -0.94 -4.25 -9.53
C TYR A 55 -1.73 -5.35 -10.27
N TYR A 56 -1.08 -6.05 -11.21
CA TYR A 56 -1.75 -7.13 -11.95
C TYR A 56 -2.07 -8.33 -11.07
N GLY A 57 -1.24 -8.63 -10.07
CA GLY A 57 -1.51 -9.67 -9.08
C GLY A 57 -2.80 -9.41 -8.29
N TYR A 58 -2.97 -8.18 -7.81
CA TYR A 58 -4.20 -7.77 -7.12
C TYR A 58 -5.41 -7.71 -8.06
N TYR A 59 -5.22 -7.22 -9.29
CA TYR A 59 -6.27 -7.23 -10.31
C TYR A 59 -6.81 -8.64 -10.54
N TYR A 60 -5.93 -9.63 -10.79
CA TYR A 60 -6.37 -11.00 -10.98
C TYR A 60 -6.94 -11.65 -9.71
N SER A 61 -6.42 -11.30 -8.52
CA SER A 61 -6.98 -11.76 -7.24
C SER A 61 -8.44 -11.32 -7.06
N TYR A 62 -8.76 -10.10 -7.51
CA TYR A 62 -10.13 -9.59 -7.50
C TYR A 62 -11.04 -10.40 -8.41
N TYR A 63 -10.63 -10.69 -9.66
CA TYR A 63 -11.43 -11.54 -10.57
C TYR A 63 -11.59 -12.97 -10.04
N ALA A 64 -10.53 -13.54 -9.46
CA ALA A 64 -10.62 -14.85 -8.84
C ALA A 64 -11.70 -14.90 -7.76
N ASN A 65 -11.73 -13.89 -6.86
CA ASN A 65 -12.78 -13.77 -5.84
C ASN A 65 -14.16 -13.56 -6.43
N TYR A 66 -14.28 -12.68 -7.43
CA TYR A 66 -15.53 -12.43 -8.13
C TYR A 66 -16.09 -13.75 -8.68
N TYR A 67 -15.32 -14.49 -9.46
CA TYR A 67 -15.79 -15.75 -10.03
C TYR A 67 -16.02 -16.85 -8.97
N ALA A 68 -15.23 -16.90 -7.90
CA ALA A 68 -15.45 -17.85 -6.81
C ALA A 68 -16.80 -17.59 -6.11
N TYR A 69 -17.13 -16.32 -5.88
CA TYR A 69 -18.42 -15.92 -5.31
C TYR A 69 -19.58 -16.34 -6.22
N TYR A 70 -19.50 -16.07 -7.52
CA TYR A 70 -20.54 -16.50 -8.48
C TYR A 70 -20.63 -18.02 -8.60
N GLY A 71 -19.49 -18.73 -8.56
CA GLY A 71 -19.46 -20.20 -8.50
C GLY A 71 -20.23 -20.74 -7.30
N TYR A 72 -20.05 -20.11 -6.14
CA TYR A 72 -20.79 -20.44 -4.92
C TYR A 72 -22.28 -20.13 -5.03
N VAL A 73 -22.65 -18.91 -5.44
CA VAL A 73 -24.05 -18.46 -5.51
C VAL A 73 -24.86 -19.27 -6.51
N TYR A 74 -24.29 -19.58 -7.68
CA TYR A 74 -25.00 -20.27 -8.76
C TYR A 74 -24.70 -21.77 -8.81
N SER A 75 -23.86 -22.30 -7.90
CA SER A 75 -23.40 -23.70 -7.90
C SER A 75 -22.93 -24.16 -9.29
N ASN A 76 -22.14 -23.32 -9.95
CA ASN A 76 -21.73 -23.52 -11.34
C ASN A 76 -20.21 -23.75 -11.44
N ALA A 77 -19.85 -24.88 -12.05
CA ALA A 77 -18.46 -25.32 -12.19
C ALA A 77 -17.61 -24.43 -13.10
N ASP A 78 -18.18 -23.81 -14.14
CA ASP A 78 -17.45 -22.93 -15.05
C ASP A 78 -16.94 -21.67 -14.33
N TYR A 79 -17.72 -21.15 -13.38
CA TYR A 79 -17.28 -20.02 -12.55
C TYR A 79 -16.14 -20.43 -11.61
N TYR A 80 -16.18 -21.63 -11.03
CA TYR A 80 -15.05 -22.14 -10.24
C TYR A 80 -13.80 -22.36 -11.09
N TYR A 81 -13.95 -22.84 -12.33
CA TYR A 81 -12.84 -22.99 -13.26
C TYR A 81 -12.21 -21.63 -13.60
N ASN A 82 -13.02 -20.61 -13.88
CA ASN A 82 -12.53 -19.25 -14.09
C ASN A 82 -11.85 -18.69 -12.83
N ALA A 83 -12.42 -18.91 -11.65
CA ALA A 83 -11.82 -18.48 -10.39
C ALA A 83 -10.43 -19.09 -10.18
N TYR A 84 -10.29 -20.40 -10.44
CA TYR A 84 -9.00 -21.09 -10.41
C TYR A 84 -8.00 -20.51 -11.41
N TYR A 85 -8.43 -20.31 -12.66
CA TYR A 85 -7.59 -19.73 -13.71
C TYR A 85 -7.05 -18.36 -13.27
N TYR A 86 -7.91 -17.45 -12.82
CA TYR A 86 -7.47 -16.13 -12.34
C TYR A 86 -6.60 -16.19 -11.09
N SER A 87 -6.87 -17.12 -10.17
CA SER A 87 -6.05 -17.33 -8.97
C SER A 87 -4.63 -17.77 -9.34
N TYR A 88 -4.48 -18.60 -10.38
CA TYR A 88 -3.18 -18.99 -10.91
C TYR A 88 -2.39 -17.78 -11.42
N TYR A 89 -3.00 -16.93 -12.27
CA TYR A 89 -2.32 -15.70 -12.73
C TYR A 89 -1.99 -14.77 -11.58
N ALA A 90 -2.92 -14.54 -10.66
CA ALA A 90 -2.67 -13.71 -9.48
C ALA A 90 -1.43 -14.17 -8.72
N THR A 91 -1.30 -15.48 -8.50
CA THR A 91 -0.14 -16.09 -7.84
C THR A 91 1.15 -15.83 -8.61
N GLN A 92 1.16 -16.04 -9.92
CA GLN A 92 2.33 -15.79 -10.77
C GLN A 92 2.77 -14.32 -10.72
N TYR A 93 1.82 -13.39 -10.82
CA TYR A 93 2.11 -11.96 -10.77
C TYR A 93 2.59 -11.51 -9.39
N LEU A 94 1.94 -11.95 -8.30
CA LEU A 94 2.39 -11.62 -6.94
C LEU A 94 3.76 -12.23 -6.61
N TYR A 95 4.06 -13.43 -7.13
CA TYR A 95 5.39 -14.01 -7.01
C TYR A 95 6.45 -13.16 -7.74
N ASN A 96 6.17 -12.71 -8.97
CA ASN A 96 7.07 -11.81 -9.68
C ASN A 96 7.22 -10.48 -8.95
N ALA A 97 6.14 -9.91 -8.41
CA ALA A 97 6.20 -8.68 -7.61
C ALA A 97 7.17 -8.83 -6.43
N TYR A 98 7.03 -9.93 -5.69
CA TYR A 98 7.95 -10.31 -4.62
C TYR A 98 9.39 -10.48 -5.13
N TYR A 99 9.59 -11.22 -6.23
CA TYR A 99 10.92 -11.42 -6.80
C TYR A 99 11.60 -10.09 -7.19
N TYR A 100 10.90 -9.19 -7.88
CA TYR A 100 11.44 -7.90 -8.30
C TYR A 100 11.68 -6.95 -7.14
N GLN A 101 10.91 -7.07 -6.05
CA GLN A 101 11.13 -6.30 -4.84
C GLN A 101 12.42 -6.69 -4.11
N TYR A 102 12.74 -8.00 -4.05
CA TYR A 102 13.82 -8.50 -3.18
C TYR A 102 15.07 -9.00 -3.90
N TYR A 103 14.95 -9.49 -5.14
CA TYR A 103 16.01 -10.28 -5.79
C TYR A 103 16.51 -9.71 -7.12
N ASN A 104 15.79 -8.78 -7.75
CA ASN A 104 16.25 -8.17 -8.99
C ASN A 104 17.25 -7.04 -8.69
N VAL A 105 18.55 -7.34 -8.86
CA VAL A 105 19.68 -6.43 -8.55
C VAL A 105 19.90 -5.41 -9.65
#